data_AF-A0A8T4JA47-F1
#
_entry.id   AF-A0A8T4JA47-F1
#
_cell.length_a   1.000
_cell.length_b   1.000
_cell.length_c   1.000
_cell.angle_alpha   90.00
_cell.angle_beta   90.00
_cell.angle_gamma   90.00
#
_symmetry.space_group_name_H-M   'P 1'
#
loop_
_entity.id
_entity.type
_entity.pdbx_description
1 polymer ?
#
loop_
_entity_poly.entity_id
_entity_poly.type
_entity_poly.pdbx_seq_one_letter_code
_entity_poly.pdbx_strand_id
1 'polypeptide(L)' 'MAKKEFSFRGRNLEELQALSLEEFMELLPSRERRSFDRGFDDTKKKIIEKIEKKGKVKTHKRDMIVTPNM' A
#
# COMPACT_ATOMS: atom_id res chain seq x y z
N MET A 1 -13.53 3.78 22.80
CA MET A 1 -13.40 2.84 21.66
C MET A 1 -13.46 3.67 20.39
N ALA A 2 -12.33 3.83 19.70
CA ALA A 2 -12.24 4.69 18.52
C ALA A 2 -13.05 4.13 17.36
N LYS A 3 -13.55 5.02 16.48
CA LYS A 3 -14.39 4.71 15.31
C LYS A 3 -13.91 3.43 14.61
N LYS A 4 -14.85 2.48 14.44
CA LYS A 4 -14.65 1.18 13.77
C LYS A 4 -14.35 1.32 12.28
N GLU A 5 -14.59 2.51 11.73
CA GLU A 5 -14.50 2.82 10.30
C GLU A 5 -13.18 3.52 10.01
N PHE A 6 -12.28 2.80 9.35
CA PHE A 6 -11.04 3.36 8.83
C PHE A 6 -11.37 4.23 7.62
N SER A 7 -11.17 5.55 7.77
CA SER A 7 -11.27 6.51 6.68
C SER A 7 -9.89 7.12 6.43
N PHE A 8 -9.42 7.05 5.19
CA PHE A 8 -8.16 7.67 4.78
C PHE A 8 -8.44 8.82 3.83
N ARG A 9 -8.09 10.04 4.24
CA ARG A 9 -8.33 11.29 3.47
C ARG A 9 -9.76 11.39 2.92
N GLY A 10 -10.75 10.98 3.72
CA GLY A 10 -12.17 11.04 3.35
C GLY A 10 -12.68 9.87 2.52
N ARG A 11 -11.88 8.82 2.27
CA ARG A 11 -12.31 7.60 1.58
C ARG A 11 -12.35 6.38 2.47
N ASN A 12 -13.29 5.49 2.16
CA ASN A 12 -13.46 4.21 2.82
C ASN A 12 -12.50 3.14 2.27
N LEU A 13 -12.35 2.03 2.99
CA LEU A 13 -11.46 0.93 2.57
C LEU A 13 -11.80 0.36 1.19
N GLU A 14 -13.09 0.20 0.89
CA GLU A 14 -13.56 -0.32 -0.41
C GLU A 14 -13.19 0.63 -1.55
N GLU A 15 -13.33 1.93 -1.34
CA GLU A 15 -12.94 2.96 -2.31
C GLU A 15 -11.42 2.99 -2.50
N LEU A 16 -10.65 2.75 -1.43
CA LEU A 16 -9.18 2.70 -1.52
C LEU A 16 -8.67 1.47 -2.27
N GLN A 17 -9.40 0.35 -2.24
CA GLN A 17 -9.07 -0.85 -3.00
C GLN A 17 -9.48 -0.75 -4.48
N ALA A 18 -10.53 0.03 -4.78
CA ALA A 18 -11.00 0.25 -6.14
C ALA A 18 -10.15 1.27 -6.93
N LEU A 19 -9.39 2.13 -6.24
CA LEU A 19 -8.55 3.15 -6.89
C LEU A 19 -7.36 2.54 -7.62
N SER A 20 -6.95 3.23 -8.67
CA SER A 20 -5.69 2.94 -9.35
C SER A 20 -4.49 3.32 -8.47
N LEU A 21 -3.33 2.70 -8.72
CA LEU A 21 -2.09 3.04 -8.02
C LEU A 21 -1.68 4.50 -8.25
N GLU A 22 -2.00 5.07 -9.41
CA GLU A 22 -1.68 6.46 -9.77
C GLU A 22 -2.48 7.46 -8.95
N GLU A 23 -3.79 7.27 -8.85
CA GLU A 23 -4.64 8.10 -8.01
C GLU A 23 -4.22 7.95 -6.55
N PHE A 24 -3.94 6.72 -6.10
CA PHE A 24 -3.45 6.46 -4.74
C PHE A 24 -2.14 7.20 -4.43
N MET A 25 -1.22 7.36 -5.39
CA MET A 25 0.02 8.12 -5.22
C MET A 25 -0.21 9.62 -4.96
N GLU A 26 -1.24 10.21 -5.54
CA GLU A 26 -1.60 11.62 -5.28
C GLU A 26 -2.08 11.82 -3.84
N LEU A 27 -2.70 10.78 -3.29
CA LEU A 27 -3.28 10.76 -1.96
C LEU A 27 -2.27 10.41 -0.86
N LEU A 28 -1.02 10.16 -1.22
CA LEU A 28 0.05 9.87 -0.26
C LEU A 28 0.83 11.13 0.13
N PRO A 29 1.54 11.11 1.28
CA PRO A 29 2.52 12.14 1.61
C PRO A 29 3.76 12.06 0.70
N SER A 30 4.55 13.13 0.68
CA SER A 30 5.66 13.31 -0.27
C SER A 30 6.74 12.21 -0.19
N ARG A 31 6.97 11.62 0.99
CA ARG A 31 7.98 10.57 1.18
C ARG A 31 7.58 9.28 0.47
N GLU A 32 6.32 8.88 0.64
CA GLU A 32 5.75 7.67 0.09
C GLU A 32 5.68 7.80 -1.42
N ARG A 33 5.16 8.93 -1.92
CA ARG A 33 5.12 9.24 -3.36
C ARG A 33 6.51 9.14 -4.01
N ARG A 34 7.54 9.71 -3.37
CA ARG A 34 8.94 9.63 -3.84
C ARG A 34 9.45 8.19 -3.93
N SER A 35 8.95 7.29 -3.09
CA SER A 35 9.36 5.89 -3.09
C SER A 35 8.72 5.10 -4.23
N PHE A 36 7.51 5.48 -4.65
CA PHE A 36 6.88 4.93 -5.85
C PHE A 36 7.55 5.47 -7.13
N ASP A 37 7.80 6.78 -7.19
CA ASP A 37 8.41 7.47 -8.34
C ASP A 37 9.83 6.98 -8.64
N ARG A 38 10.62 6.68 -7.60
CA ARG A 38 11.96 6.09 -7.74
C ARG A 38 11.96 4.60 -8.15
N GLY A 39 10.80 3.95 -8.17
CA GLY A 39 10.63 2.56 -8.59
C GLY A 39 10.80 1.54 -7.46
N PHE A 40 10.09 0.41 -7.61
CA PHE A 40 10.20 -0.74 -6.72
C PHE A 40 11.36 -1.65 -7.12
N ASP A 41 12.24 -1.93 -6.17
CA ASP A 41 13.23 -3.01 -6.26
C ASP A 41 12.54 -4.38 -6.47
N ASP A 42 13.14 -5.29 -7.23
CA ASP A 42 12.56 -6.57 -7.63
C ASP A 42 12.18 -7.47 -6.44
N THR A 43 12.90 -7.32 -5.35
CA THR A 43 12.59 -7.98 -4.08
C THR A 43 11.26 -7.52 -3.49
N LYS A 44 10.88 -6.24 -3.64
CA LYS A 44 9.60 -5.70 -3.18
C LYS A 44 8.45 -6.25 -4.02
N LYS A 45 8.63 -6.36 -5.34
CA LYS A 45 7.64 -6.99 -6.24
C LYS A 45 7.35 -8.44 -5.85
N LYS A 46 8.39 -9.24 -5.59
CA LYS A 46 8.25 -10.62 -5.10
C LYS A 46 7.53 -10.73 -3.76
N ILE A 47 7.57 -9.69 -2.92
CA ILE A 47 6.83 -9.66 -1.65
C ILE A 47 5.34 -9.43 -1.94
N ILE A 48 4.99 -8.49 -2.82
CA ILE A 48 3.59 -8.23 -3.21
C ILE A 48 2.95 -9.51 -3.76
N GLU A 49 3.61 -10.16 -4.72
CA GLU A 49 3.11 -11.43 -5.29
C GLU A 49 2.96 -12.55 -4.24
N LYS A 50 3.83 -12.56 -3.22
CA LYS A 50 3.72 -13.54 -2.12
C LYS A 50 2.59 -13.20 -1.18
N ILE A 51 2.31 -11.92 -0.94
CA ILE A 51 1.21 -11.47 -0.08
C ILE A 51 -0.12 -11.85 -0.72
N GLU A 52 -0.31 -11.54 -2.00
CA GLU A 52 -1.49 -11.93 -2.78
C GLU A 52 -1.75 -13.44 -2.73
N LYS A 53 -0.67 -14.26 -2.74
CA LYS A 53 -0.79 -15.73 -2.76
C LYS A 53 -0.91 -16.39 -1.39
N LYS A 54 -0.28 -15.86 -0.34
CA LYS A 54 -0.09 -16.59 0.94
C LYS A 54 -0.64 -15.93 2.19
N GLY A 55 -1.16 -14.70 2.15
CA GLY A 55 -1.82 -14.02 3.28
C GLY A 55 -0.92 -13.68 4.48
N LYS A 56 0.02 -14.56 4.89
CA LYS A 56 1.04 -14.33 5.91
C LYS A 56 2.43 -14.62 5.33
N VAL A 57 3.21 -13.55 5.14
CA VAL A 57 4.58 -13.62 4.59
C VAL A 57 5.54 -12.98 5.57
N LYS A 58 6.65 -13.67 5.89
CA LYS A 58 7.76 -13.09 6.66
C LYS A 58 8.60 -12.22 5.72
N THR A 59 8.78 -10.95 6.04
CA THR A 59 9.57 -10.00 5.23
C THR A 59 10.69 -9.38 6.08
N HIS A 60 11.87 -9.20 5.47
CA HIS A 60 12.99 -8.48 6.09
C HIS A 60 12.99 -6.98 5.73
N LYS A 61 12.28 -6.60 4.67
CA LYS A 61 12.21 -5.22 4.19
C LYS A 61 11.11 -4.47 4.94
N ARG A 62 11.53 -3.62 5.89
CA ARG A 62 10.64 -2.75 6.69
C ARG A 62 10.30 -1.44 5.99
N ASP A 63 11.05 -1.06 4.96
CA ASP A 63 10.85 0.19 4.20
C ASP A 63 9.74 0.09 3.15
N MET A 64 8.91 -0.95 3.23
CA MET A 64 7.81 -1.16 2.30
C MET A 64 6.58 -0.38 2.78
N ILE A 65 6.00 0.38 1.86
CA ILE A 65 4.77 1.14 2.13
C ILE A 65 3.60 0.17 2.14
N VAL A 66 2.70 0.29 3.11
CA VAL A 66 1.47 -0.49 3.16
C VAL A 66 0.50 0.06 2.13
N THR A 67 0.14 -0.78 1.17
CA THR A 67 -0.80 -0.44 0.09
C THR A 67 -2.16 -1.05 0.41
N PRO A 68 -3.30 -0.47 -0.04
CA PRO A 68 -4.64 -1.03 0.20
C PRO A 68 -4.85 -2.45 -0.34
N ASN A 69 -4.04 -2.87 -1.31
CA ASN A 69 -4.05 -4.21 -1.91
C ASN A 69 -3.15 -5.25 -1.20
N MET A 70 -2.49 -4.90 -0.09
CA MET A 70 -1.73 -5.86 0.75
C MET A 70 -2.59 -6.51 1.84
#